data_AF-A0A7J4JRJ9-F1
#
_entry.id   AF-A0A7J4JRJ9-F1
#
_cell.length_a   1.000
_cell.length_b   1.000
_cell.length_c   1.000
_cell.angle_alpha   90.00
_cell.angle_beta   90.00
_cell.angle_gamma   90.00
#
_symmetry.space_group_name_H-M   'P 1'
#
loop_
_entity.id
_entity.type
_entity.pdbx_description
1 polymer ?
#
loop_
_entity_poly.entity_id
_entity_poly.type
_entity_poly.pdbx_seq_one_letter_code
_entity_poly.pdbx_strand_id
1 'polypeptide(L)'
;MAKEFSDASREARQTKQNRQLTGRPQNRNRLKTFGKSPHPVCNLQRGYYAGGWAVPLMEPTFECVETQCKAMGSENCVFELRKRSEFDLKDKEVIRQMALLKKSG
;
A
#
# COMPACT_ATOMS: atom_id res chain seq x y z
N MET A 1 -10.31 33.45 -21.44
CA MET A 1 -10.66 32.07 -21.83
C MET A 1 -9.56 31.11 -21.39
N ALA A 2 -9.41 30.85 -20.08
CA ALA A 2 -8.33 29.98 -19.54
C ALA A 2 -8.78 29.12 -18.34
N LYS A 3 -10.10 29.03 -18.08
CA LYS A 3 -10.65 28.34 -16.90
C LYS A 3 -11.27 26.97 -17.19
N GLU A 4 -11.45 26.57 -18.45
CA GLU A 4 -12.20 25.34 -18.77
C GLU A 4 -11.33 24.10 -19.01
N PHE A 5 -10.01 24.24 -19.09
CA PHE A 5 -9.09 23.11 -19.27
C PHE A 5 -8.65 22.41 -17.96
N SER A 6 -8.99 22.96 -16.78
CA SER A 6 -8.54 22.42 -15.49
C SER A 6 -9.40 21.30 -14.92
N ASP A 7 -10.67 21.20 -15.33
CA ASP A 7 -11.64 20.40 -14.58
C ASP A 7 -11.90 19.03 -15.24
N ALA A 8 -11.98 18.98 -16.58
CA ALA A 8 -12.13 17.72 -17.31
C ALA A 8 -10.89 16.79 -17.21
N SER A 9 -9.70 17.37 -17.05
CA SER A 9 -8.44 16.62 -16.88
C SER A 9 -8.23 16.11 -15.44
N ARG A 10 -8.93 16.70 -14.46
CA ARG A 10 -8.97 16.21 -13.07
C ARG A 10 -9.91 15.02 -12.91
N GLU A 11 -11.09 15.06 -13.53
CA GLU A 11 -12.08 13.98 -13.42
C GLU A 11 -11.66 12.72 -14.19
N ALA A 12 -10.99 12.86 -15.35
CA ALA A 12 -10.52 11.72 -16.13
C ALA A 12 -9.40 10.90 -15.44
N ARG A 13 -8.62 11.52 -14.53
CA ARG A 13 -7.57 10.81 -13.75
C ARG A 13 -8.12 10.06 -12.54
N GLN A 14 -9.36 10.32 -12.16
CA GLN A 14 -9.96 9.83 -10.93
C GLN A 14 -10.67 8.48 -11.09
N THR A 15 -10.72 7.95 -12.31
CA THR A 15 -11.32 6.64 -12.59
C THR A 15 -10.31 5.51 -12.36
N LYS A 16 -10.54 4.76 -11.26
CA LYS A 16 -10.05 3.40 -10.98
C LYS A 16 -8.52 3.23 -10.94
N GLN A 17 -7.88 3.52 -9.81
CA GLN A 17 -6.51 3.05 -9.57
C GLN A 17 -6.39 2.29 -8.25
N ASN A 18 -7.11 1.18 -8.12
CA ASN A 18 -6.63 0.08 -7.29
C ASN A 18 -5.48 -0.58 -8.04
N ARG A 19 -4.23 -0.18 -7.73
CA ARG A 19 -3.05 -0.81 -8.32
C ARG A 19 -2.58 -1.92 -7.39
N GLN A 20 -2.65 -3.15 -7.88
CA GLN A 20 -1.86 -4.23 -7.32
C GLN A 20 -0.43 -4.11 -7.84
N LEU A 21 0.51 -3.99 -6.92
CA LEU A 21 1.94 -4.01 -7.20
C LEU A 21 2.46 -5.39 -6.80
N THR A 22 2.89 -6.17 -7.79
CA THR A 22 3.59 -7.42 -7.54
C THR A 22 5.09 -7.14 -7.52
N GLY A 23 5.72 -7.33 -6.37
CA GLY A 23 7.15 -7.11 -6.21
C GLY A 23 7.88 -8.44 -6.01
N ARG A 24 9.03 -8.62 -6.68
CA ARG A 24 10.00 -9.62 -6.20
C ARG A 24 10.57 -9.09 -4.88
N PRO A 25 10.47 -9.82 -3.76
CA PRO A 25 11.01 -9.33 -2.51
C PRO A 25 12.51 -9.09 -2.67
N GLN A 26 12.94 -7.84 -2.51
CA GLN A 26 14.37 -7.50 -2.49
C GLN A 26 15.09 -8.15 -1.30
N ASN A 27 14.34 -8.71 -0.35
CA ASN A 27 14.84 -9.37 0.86
C ASN A 27 14.86 -10.90 0.76
N ARG A 28 15.46 -11.45 -0.30
CA ARG A 28 15.68 -12.92 -0.40
C ARG A 28 16.44 -13.48 0.81
N ASN A 29 17.23 -12.65 1.48
CA ASN A 29 18.00 -13.04 2.66
C ASN A 29 17.21 -13.02 3.98
N ARG A 30 16.11 -12.24 4.12
CA ARG A 30 15.40 -12.16 5.42
C ARG A 30 14.75 -13.48 5.82
N LEU A 31 14.21 -14.23 4.86
CA LEU A 31 13.66 -15.57 5.12
C LEU A 31 14.72 -16.55 5.62
N LYS A 32 15.97 -16.42 5.14
CA LYS A 32 17.08 -17.24 5.60
C LYS A 32 17.48 -16.90 7.04
N THR A 33 17.42 -15.63 7.42
CA THR A 33 17.85 -15.16 8.75
C THR A 33 16.77 -15.33 9.82
N PHE A 34 15.51 -15.01 9.51
CA PHE A 34 14.43 -14.89 10.49
C PHE A 34 13.33 -15.95 10.35
N GLY A 35 13.33 -16.74 9.26
CA GLY A 35 12.31 -17.75 9.03
C GLY A 35 10.96 -17.20 8.58
N LYS A 36 9.92 -18.02 8.75
CA LYS A 36 8.53 -17.67 8.41
C LYS A 36 7.91 -16.74 9.45
N SER A 37 6.89 -15.99 9.04
CA SER A 37 6.15 -15.05 9.89
C SER A 37 4.64 -15.28 9.76
N PRO A 38 3.85 -15.13 10.84
CA PRO A 38 2.39 -15.16 10.76
C PRO A 38 1.78 -13.89 10.14
N HIS A 39 2.59 -12.83 9.98
CA HIS A 39 2.16 -11.54 9.42
C HIS A 39 3.07 -11.08 8.27
N PRO A 40 2.59 -10.22 7.37
CA PRO A 40 3.40 -9.54 6.37
C PRO A 40 4.53 -8.74 7.02
N VAL A 41 5.71 -8.74 6.39
CA VAL A 41 6.95 -8.19 7.00
C VAL A 41 7.63 -7.12 6.16
N CYS A 42 7.13 -6.82 4.96
CA CYS A 42 7.77 -5.88 4.04
C CYS A 42 7.44 -4.41 4.36
N ASN A 43 7.60 -4.00 5.62
CA ASN A 43 7.26 -2.66 6.11
C ASN A 43 7.98 -1.54 5.33
N LEU A 44 9.26 -1.72 5.01
CA LEU A 44 10.04 -0.73 4.26
C LEU A 44 9.49 -0.55 2.84
N GLN A 45 9.18 -1.65 2.15
CA GLN A 45 8.57 -1.58 0.82
C GLN A 45 7.20 -0.91 0.85
N ARG A 46 6.37 -1.20 1.85
CA ARG A 46 5.06 -0.54 2.02
C ARG A 46 5.20 0.96 2.17
N GLY A 47 6.10 1.42 3.06
CA GLY A 47 6.39 2.85 3.23
C GLY A 47 6.94 3.49 1.97
N TYR A 48 7.84 2.81 1.26
CA TYR A 48 8.40 3.28 -0.01
C TYR A 48 7.32 3.44 -1.09
N TYR A 49 6.41 2.47 -1.24
CA TYR A 49 5.32 2.58 -2.22
C TYR A 49 4.31 3.66 -1.83
N ALA A 50 3.87 3.71 -0.57
CA ALA A 50 2.94 4.75 -0.11
C ALA A 50 3.52 6.16 -0.32
N GLY A 51 4.74 6.41 0.13
CA GLY A 51 5.39 7.72 -0.02
C GLY A 51 5.77 8.04 -1.47
N GLY A 52 6.30 7.07 -2.21
CA GLY A 52 6.75 7.24 -3.59
C GLY A 52 5.62 7.57 -4.56
N TRP A 53 4.40 7.10 -4.29
CA TRP A 53 3.22 7.38 -5.11
C TRP A 53 2.39 8.58 -4.63
N ALA A 54 2.55 9.04 -3.39
CA ALA A 54 1.81 10.19 -2.87
C ALA A 54 2.05 11.47 -3.71
N VAL A 55 3.29 11.73 -4.12
CA VAL A 55 3.64 12.93 -4.90
C VAL A 55 3.17 12.84 -6.36
N PRO A 56 3.49 11.78 -7.14
CA PRO A 56 3.05 11.68 -8.53
C PRO A 56 1.52 11.65 -8.70
N LEU A 57 0.80 11.12 -7.70
CA LEU A 57 -0.67 11.04 -7.73
C LEU A 57 -1.35 12.25 -7.08
N MET A 58 -0.59 13.21 -6.53
CA MET A 58 -1.09 14.36 -5.76
C MET A 58 -2.10 13.97 -4.68
N GLU A 59 -1.88 12.82 -4.05
CA GLU A 59 -2.83 12.24 -3.10
C GLU A 59 -2.07 11.77 -1.86
N PRO A 60 -2.00 12.60 -0.81
CA PRO A 60 -1.23 12.31 0.40
C PRO A 60 -1.89 11.23 1.27
N THR A 61 -3.11 10.80 0.94
CA THR A 61 -3.85 9.78 1.71
C THR A 61 -3.68 8.35 1.18
N PHE A 62 -2.83 8.14 0.17
CA PHE A 62 -2.51 6.80 -0.29
C PHE A 62 -1.80 5.99 0.79
N GLU A 63 -2.22 4.73 0.90
CA GLU A 63 -1.70 3.77 1.86
C GLU A 63 -1.33 2.49 1.13
N CYS A 64 -0.34 1.77 1.66
CA CYS A 64 0.13 0.53 1.08
C CYS A 64 0.09 -0.61 2.08
N VAL A 65 -0.64 -1.66 1.73
CA VAL A 65 -0.80 -2.89 2.51
C VAL A 65 -0.24 -4.05 1.71
N GLU A 66 0.53 -4.93 2.36
CA GLU A 66 0.99 -6.19 1.80
C GLU A 66 -0.10 -7.25 2.06
N THR A 67 -0.74 -7.73 1.00
CA THR A 67 -1.85 -8.71 1.06
C THR A 67 -1.39 -10.15 0.89
N GLN A 68 -0.22 -10.36 0.28
CA GLN A 68 0.46 -11.64 0.23
C GLN A 68 1.93 -11.43 0.57
N CYS A 69 2.52 -12.33 1.36
CA CYS A 69 3.89 -12.21 1.80
C CYS A 69 4.64 -13.53 1.65
N LYS A 70 5.83 -13.48 1.05
CA LYS A 70 6.70 -14.66 0.95
C LYS A 70 7.08 -15.23 2.32
N ALA A 71 7.17 -14.37 3.35
CA ALA A 71 7.44 -14.82 4.72
C ALA A 71 6.28 -15.60 5.34
N MET A 72 5.05 -15.42 4.84
CA MET A 72 3.88 -16.19 5.26
C MET A 72 3.72 -17.49 4.46
N GLY A 73 4.60 -17.75 3.49
CA GLY A 73 4.55 -18.94 2.63
C GLY A 73 3.96 -18.71 1.24
N SER A 74 3.55 -17.48 0.89
CA SER A 74 3.13 -17.15 -0.47
C SER A 74 4.31 -17.22 -1.45
N GLU A 75 4.04 -17.42 -2.74
CA GLU A 75 5.10 -17.48 -3.76
C GLU A 75 5.81 -16.12 -3.91
N ASN A 76 5.01 -15.05 -3.93
CA ASN A 76 5.44 -13.67 -4.14
C ASN A 76 4.84 -12.74 -3.07
N CYS A 77 5.41 -11.54 -2.96
CA CYS A 77 4.81 -10.47 -2.17
C CYS A 77 3.88 -9.64 -3.08
N VAL A 78 2.66 -9.39 -2.61
CA VAL A 78 1.66 -8.58 -3.33
C VAL A 78 1.27 -7.41 -2.44
N PHE A 79 1.26 -6.22 -3.03
CA PHE A 79 0.94 -4.98 -2.36
C PHE A 79 -0.27 -4.32 -3.01
N GLU A 80 -1.18 -3.82 -2.18
CA GLU A 80 -2.28 -2.98 -2.62
C GLU A 80 -1.97 -1.53 -2.26
N LEU A 81 -2.03 -0.66 -3.26
CA LEU A 81 -1.90 0.77 -3.12
C LEU A 81 -3.24 1.42 -3.51
N ARG A 82 -3.90 2.03 -2.53
CA ARG A 82 -5.20 2.69 -2.69
C ARG A 82 -5.35 3.81 -1.65
N LYS A 83 -6.40 4.64 -1.74
CA LYS A 83 -6.63 5.69 -0.74
C LYS A 83 -6.95 5.04 0.61
N ARG A 84 -6.58 5.69 1.72
CA ARG A 84 -6.90 5.23 3.07
C ARG A 84 -8.39 4.90 3.25
N SER A 85 -9.28 5.72 2.67
CA SER A 85 -10.74 5.55 2.73
C SER A 85 -11.27 4.32 1.98
N GLU A 86 -10.46 3.71 1.11
CA GLU A 86 -10.85 2.57 0.26
C GLU A 86 -10.47 1.23 0.90
N PHE A 87 -9.74 1.23 2.03
CA PHE A 87 -9.40 0.04 2.80
C PHE A 87 -10.53 -0.37 3.76
N ASP A 88 -10.70 -1.68 3.96
CA ASP A 88 -11.60 -2.19 5.00
C ASP A 88 -10.96 -2.04 6.39
N LEU A 89 -11.40 -1.02 7.13
CA LEU A 89 -10.92 -0.73 8.49
C LEU A 89 -11.51 -1.68 9.55
N LYS A 90 -12.17 -2.77 9.16
CA LYS A 90 -12.52 -3.90 10.04
C LYS A 90 -11.49 -5.02 9.98
N ASP A 91 -10.68 -5.09 8.91
CA ASP A 91 -9.61 -6.06 8.76
C ASP A 91 -8.46 -5.72 9.73
N LYS A 92 -8.22 -6.61 10.70
CA LYS A 92 -7.19 -6.43 11.73
C LYS A 92 -5.78 -6.33 11.13
N GLU A 93 -5.51 -7.03 10.04
CA GLU A 93 -4.19 -7.01 9.40
C GLU A 93 -3.98 -5.70 8.65
N VAL A 94 -5.00 -5.17 7.98
CA VAL A 94 -4.99 -3.82 7.38
C VAL A 94 -4.74 -2.76 8.46
N ILE A 95 -5.50 -2.79 9.56
CA ILE A 95 -5.34 -1.85 10.68
C ILE A 95 -3.92 -1.90 11.26
N ARG A 96 -3.40 -3.12 11.49
CA ARG A 96 -2.04 -3.36 11.99
C ARG A 96 -1.01 -2.74 11.05
N GLN A 97 -1.15 -2.99 9.76
CA GLN A 97 -0.20 -2.56 8.74
C GLN A 97 -0.18 -1.04 8.56
N MET A 98 -1.33 -0.37 8.70
CA MET A 98 -1.47 1.09 8.59
C MET A 98 -1.13 1.82 9.90
N ALA A 99 -0.71 1.09 10.94
CA ALA A 99 -0.45 1.62 12.27
C ALA A 99 -1.62 2.46 12.83
N LEU A 100 -2.86 2.12 12.47
CA LEU A 100 -4.09 2.78 12.94
C LEU A 100 -4.43 2.40 14.39
N LEU A 101 -3.44 1.99 15.18
CA LEU A 101 -3.62 1.79 16.61
C LEU A 101 -4.11 3.11 17.19
N LYS A 102 -5.39 3.14 17.55
CA LYS A 102 -5.99 4.23 18.32
C LYS A 102 -5.03 4.47 19.48
N LYS A 103 -4.51 5.70 19.59
CA LYS A 103 -3.96 6.13 20.88
C LYS A 103 -5.08 5.87 21.88
N SER A 104 -4.88 4.92 22.78
CA SER A 104 -5.75 4.74 23.92
C SER A 104 -5.72 6.06 24.68
N GLY A 105 -6.74 6.88 24.46
CA GLY A 105 -7.01 8.08 25.25
C GLY A 105 -7.68 7.69 26.55
#